data_AF-A0A956TLJ7-F1
#
_entry.id   AF-A0A956TLJ7-F1
#
_cell.length_a   1.000
_cell.length_b   1.000
_cell.length_c   1.000
_cell.angle_alpha   90.00
_cell.angle_beta   90.00
_cell.angle_gamma   90.00
#
_symmetry.space_group_name_H-M   'P 1'
#
loop_
_entity.id
_entity.type
_entity.pdbx_description
1 polymer ?
#
loop_
_entity_poly.entity_id
_entity_poly.type
_entity_poly.pdbx_seq_one_letter_code
_entity_poly.pdbx_strand_id
1 'polypeptide(L)'
;MKPDVLSLAMTISLLCLSGCGGDNQKQTRVEEKPVADESFTSIFEQIDAEKKGEDREPPVRPRTYRRCIILGEKALKRDDVGAALAYARFALEKNPRSGRAYYIRGRALYKAENNSLEKAIADLEKAVSLDPGISQANEILAETYATRGESEKAIEAASRAIKAKPTDAALYELRASILWERGRKEEALADLGESVKLRHDFRGYLARAKYFESDGRRDLAIKDYTTALEREKTFDLGKAEILKARAACYSRDNKHQQAIADLSQVVEHISEDDDAFRLRGEEYFKLKDYHRAVSDFTRAIEISPDYARASLEDRGRAYRALGENELAEKDLAEARDQEGKQAEKPVFEIKK
;
A
#
# COMPACT_ATOMS: atom_id res chain seq x y z
N MET A 1 9.83 8.10 -19.11
CA MET A 1 8.85 7.05 -18.75
C MET A 1 8.50 7.25 -17.29
N LYS A 2 7.24 7.54 -16.97
CA LYS A 2 6.77 7.79 -15.59
C LYS A 2 6.67 6.43 -14.87
N PRO A 3 7.14 6.28 -13.63
CA PRO A 3 6.91 5.05 -12.86
C PRO A 3 5.46 5.02 -12.36
N ASP A 4 4.83 3.85 -12.50
CA ASP A 4 3.50 3.54 -11.97
C ASP A 4 3.51 3.59 -10.44
N VAL A 5 2.58 4.38 -9.88
CA VAL A 5 2.42 4.65 -8.44
C VAL A 5 1.69 3.49 -7.72
N LEU A 6 1.39 2.41 -8.44
CA LEU A 6 0.67 1.23 -7.92
C LEU A 6 1.49 0.37 -6.92
N SER A 7 2.78 0.64 -6.72
CA SER A 7 3.66 -0.20 -5.89
C SER A 7 3.67 0.13 -4.39
N LEU A 8 3.02 1.21 -3.93
CA LEU A 8 3.20 1.67 -2.53
C LEU A 8 2.06 1.31 -1.56
N ALA A 9 1.00 0.63 -2.02
CA ALA A 9 -0.17 0.31 -1.18
C ALA A 9 -0.24 -1.16 -0.70
N MET A 10 0.72 -2.02 -1.07
CA MET A 10 0.64 -3.47 -0.85
C MET A 10 1.73 -4.08 0.06
N THR A 11 2.30 -3.30 0.98
CA THR A 11 3.23 -3.81 2.00
C THR A 11 2.67 -3.65 3.41
N ILE A 12 1.55 -4.30 3.69
CA ILE A 12 1.18 -4.71 5.06
C ILE A 12 0.70 -6.16 5.00
N SER A 13 1.37 -7.00 5.80
CA SER A 13 1.12 -8.43 6.05
C SER A 13 1.78 -9.42 5.07
N LEU A 14 3.01 -9.84 5.35
CA LEU A 14 3.29 -11.15 5.97
C LEU A 14 4.82 -11.39 6.06
N LEU A 15 5.32 -11.39 7.30
CA LEU A 15 6.59 -12.02 7.71
C LEU A 15 6.23 -13.04 8.82
N CYS A 16 7.06 -14.08 8.94
CA CYS A 16 6.99 -15.28 9.81
C CYS A 16 6.24 -16.47 9.17
N LEU A 17 6.78 -17.69 9.02
CA LEU A 17 7.97 -18.34 9.56
C LEU A 17 8.37 -19.55 8.68
N SER A 18 9.67 -19.80 8.71
CA SER A 18 10.49 -20.93 8.25
C SER A 18 9.99 -22.36 8.53
N GLY A 19 10.46 -23.32 7.69
CA GLY A 19 11.16 -24.49 8.24
C GLY A 19 10.97 -25.87 7.61
N CYS A 20 12.00 -26.31 6.87
CA CYS A 20 12.67 -27.64 6.92
C CYS A 20 12.20 -28.86 6.09
N GLY A 21 13.20 -29.41 5.36
CA GLY A 21 13.46 -30.84 5.06
C GLY A 21 12.88 -31.34 3.74
N GLY A 22 13.58 -32.03 2.83
CA GLY A 22 14.88 -32.70 2.80
C GLY A 22 14.78 -33.84 1.76
N ASP A 23 15.78 -33.95 0.87
CA ASP A 23 16.13 -35.02 -0.08
C ASP A 23 15.17 -36.19 -0.39
N ASN A 24 14.92 -36.48 -1.68
CA ASN A 24 15.71 -37.50 -2.41
C ASN A 24 15.23 -37.75 -3.86
N GLN A 25 16.20 -38.10 -4.70
CA GLN A 25 16.08 -38.52 -6.09
C GLN A 25 15.19 -39.75 -6.30
N LYS A 26 14.47 -39.80 -7.44
CA LYS A 26 14.59 -40.87 -8.44
C LYS A 26 13.81 -40.57 -9.72
N GLN A 27 14.51 -40.71 -10.84
CA GLN A 27 13.99 -40.77 -12.20
C GLN A 27 12.95 -41.91 -12.34
N THR A 28 11.92 -41.72 -13.15
CA THR A 28 11.83 -42.33 -14.50
C THR A 28 10.44 -42.16 -15.13
N ARG A 29 10.49 -42.12 -16.47
CA ARG A 29 9.47 -42.52 -17.44
C ARG A 29 8.54 -41.44 -17.98
N VAL A 30 8.95 -40.95 -19.14
CA VAL A 30 8.14 -40.31 -20.18
C VAL A 30 7.01 -41.27 -20.56
N GLU A 31 5.78 -40.89 -20.26
CA GLU A 31 4.59 -41.34 -20.98
C GLU A 31 4.04 -40.13 -21.73
N GLU A 32 4.17 -40.17 -23.06
CA GLU A 32 3.47 -39.24 -23.95
C GLU A 32 1.96 -39.45 -23.77
N LYS A 33 1.28 -38.42 -23.25
CA LYS A 33 -0.19 -38.33 -23.28
C LYS A 33 -0.61 -37.23 -24.25
N PRO A 34 -1.76 -37.42 -24.91
CA PRO A 34 -2.17 -36.61 -26.06
C PRO A 34 -2.38 -35.15 -25.64
N VAL A 35 -1.99 -34.24 -26.53
CA VAL A 35 -2.20 -32.79 -26.40
C VAL A 35 -3.70 -32.52 -26.34
N ALA A 36 -4.24 -32.53 -25.11
CA ALA A 36 -5.54 -31.96 -24.82
C ALA A 36 -5.34 -30.45 -24.71
N ASP A 37 -6.09 -29.72 -25.54
CA ASP A 37 -6.15 -28.27 -25.63
C ASP A 37 -6.12 -27.61 -24.24
N GLU A 38 -4.95 -27.10 -23.84
CA GLU A 38 -4.69 -26.53 -22.50
C GLU A 38 -5.59 -25.33 -22.17
N SER A 39 -6.26 -24.78 -23.18
CA SER A 39 -7.26 -23.71 -23.03
C SER A 39 -8.59 -24.21 -22.42
N PHE A 40 -8.99 -25.47 -22.65
CA PHE A 40 -10.26 -26.02 -22.18
C PHE A 40 -10.20 -26.60 -20.77
N THR A 41 -9.06 -27.20 -20.38
CA THR A 41 -8.86 -27.75 -19.03
C THR A 41 -8.84 -26.65 -17.97
N SER A 42 -8.24 -25.50 -18.27
CA SER A 42 -8.20 -24.35 -17.36
C SER A 42 -9.60 -23.79 -17.05
N ILE A 43 -10.48 -23.70 -18.05
CA ILE A 43 -11.85 -23.23 -17.88
C ILE A 43 -12.67 -24.23 -17.06
N PHE A 44 -12.52 -25.54 -17.30
CA PHE A 44 -13.23 -26.56 -16.52
C PHE A 44 -12.77 -26.63 -15.06
N GLU A 45 -11.46 -26.49 -14.79
CA GLU A 45 -10.93 -26.43 -13.42
C GLU A 45 -11.38 -25.15 -12.69
N GLN A 46 -11.46 -24.01 -13.39
CA GLN A 46 -12.02 -22.77 -12.84
C GLN A 46 -13.52 -22.88 -12.54
N ILE A 47 -14.31 -23.48 -13.44
CA ILE A 47 -15.75 -23.74 -13.23
C ILE A 47 -15.96 -24.72 -12.06
N ASP A 48 -15.12 -25.75 -11.93
CA ASP A 48 -15.21 -26.70 -10.83
C ASP A 48 -14.77 -26.10 -9.49
N ALA A 49 -13.81 -25.17 -9.48
CA ALA A 49 -13.44 -24.39 -8.29
C ALA A 49 -14.55 -23.40 -7.88
N GLU A 50 -15.17 -22.71 -8.85
CA GLU A 50 -16.33 -21.83 -8.63
C GLU A 50 -17.51 -22.60 -8.02
N LYS A 51 -17.86 -23.76 -8.60
CA LYS A 51 -18.90 -24.64 -8.05
C LYS A 51 -18.52 -25.18 -6.67
N LYS A 52 -17.28 -25.60 -6.44
CA LYS A 52 -16.83 -26.08 -5.12
C LYS A 52 -16.91 -25.02 -4.04
N GLY A 53 -16.75 -23.74 -4.37
CA GLY A 53 -16.88 -22.61 -3.44
C GLY A 53 -18.34 -22.19 -3.19
N GLU A 54 -19.15 -22.07 -4.24
CA GLU A 54 -20.56 -21.68 -4.17
C GLU A 54 -21.45 -22.80 -3.57
N ASP A 55 -21.11 -24.07 -3.80
CA ASP A 55 -21.86 -25.25 -3.31
C ASP A 55 -21.35 -25.82 -1.98
N ARG A 56 -20.26 -25.25 -1.43
CA ARG A 56 -19.73 -25.66 -0.12
C ARG A 56 -20.81 -25.52 0.95
N GLU A 57 -21.04 -26.59 1.70
CA GLU A 57 -21.88 -26.49 2.90
C GLU A 57 -21.18 -25.64 3.98
N PRO A 58 -21.95 -24.83 4.74
CA PRO A 58 -21.38 -24.09 5.85
C PRO A 58 -20.83 -25.05 6.90
N PRO A 59 -19.66 -24.76 7.52
CA PRO A 59 -19.08 -25.60 8.57
C PRO A 59 -20.05 -25.91 9.73
N VAL A 60 -21.00 -25.02 9.99
CA VAL A 60 -22.09 -25.23 10.96
C VAL A 60 -23.40 -24.79 10.31
N ARG A 61 -24.39 -25.70 10.17
CA ARG A 61 -25.70 -25.34 9.62
C ARG A 61 -26.47 -24.40 10.57
N PRO A 62 -26.67 -23.11 10.22
CA PRO A 62 -27.36 -22.16 11.10
C PRO A 62 -28.88 -22.34 11.00
N ARG A 63 -29.57 -22.43 12.13
CA ARG A 63 -31.04 -22.52 12.15
C ARG A 63 -31.73 -21.19 11.85
N THR A 64 -31.14 -20.07 12.28
CA THR A 64 -31.75 -18.73 12.19
C THR A 64 -30.99 -17.82 11.22
N TYR A 65 -31.73 -16.93 10.55
CA TYR A 65 -31.17 -15.88 9.69
C TYR A 65 -30.09 -15.07 10.41
N ARG A 66 -30.35 -14.63 11.66
CA ARG A 66 -29.39 -13.87 12.46
C ARG A 66 -28.09 -14.63 12.68
N ARG A 67 -28.16 -15.95 12.87
CA ARG A 67 -26.96 -16.79 13.03
C ARG A 67 -26.19 -16.91 11.71
N CYS A 68 -26.87 -16.99 10.57
CA CYS A 68 -26.22 -16.94 9.25
C CYS A 68 -25.40 -15.66 9.08
N ILE A 69 -25.97 -14.48 9.38
CA ILE A 69 -25.27 -13.19 9.28
C ILE A 69 -24.02 -13.14 10.16
N ILE A 70 -24.14 -13.49 11.45
CA ILE A 70 -23.02 -13.47 12.39
C ILE A 70 -21.88 -14.39 11.93
N LEU A 71 -22.22 -15.61 11.48
CA LEU A 71 -21.22 -16.58 11.03
C LEU A 71 -20.59 -16.16 9.69
N GLY A 72 -21.36 -15.59 8.77
CA GLY A 72 -20.87 -15.03 7.51
C GLY A 72 -19.87 -13.89 7.73
N GLU A 73 -20.19 -12.94 8.60
CA GLU A 73 -19.26 -11.86 8.97
C GLU A 73 -17.98 -12.39 9.63
N LYS A 74 -18.11 -13.41 10.49
CA LYS A 74 -16.97 -14.05 11.13
C LYS A 74 -16.09 -14.79 10.12
N ALA A 75 -16.69 -15.45 9.13
CA ALA A 75 -15.97 -16.09 8.03
C ALA A 75 -15.19 -15.06 7.21
N LEU A 76 -15.80 -13.92 6.85
CA LEU A 76 -15.11 -12.84 6.15
C LEU A 76 -13.91 -12.25 6.93
N LYS A 77 -13.99 -12.19 8.27
CA LYS A 77 -12.88 -11.78 9.13
C LYS A 77 -11.73 -12.79 9.18
N ARG A 78 -12.02 -14.06 8.90
CA ARG A 78 -11.05 -15.16 8.84
C ARG A 78 -10.56 -15.45 7.42
N ASP A 79 -11.01 -14.66 6.46
CA ASP A 79 -10.76 -14.86 5.05
C ASP A 79 -11.25 -16.21 4.48
N ASP A 80 -12.20 -16.85 5.17
CA ASP A 80 -12.84 -18.07 4.68
C ASP A 80 -13.96 -17.71 3.69
N VAL A 81 -13.57 -17.43 2.44
CA VAL A 81 -14.46 -17.02 1.35
C VAL A 81 -15.58 -18.03 1.14
N GLY A 82 -15.25 -19.33 1.06
CA GLY A 82 -16.24 -20.39 0.84
C GLY A 82 -17.28 -20.47 1.96
N ALA A 83 -16.87 -20.38 3.22
CA ALA A 83 -17.82 -20.36 4.33
C ALA A 83 -18.68 -19.08 4.31
N ALA A 84 -18.11 -17.93 3.96
CA ALA A 84 -18.85 -16.67 3.86
C ALA A 84 -19.95 -16.73 2.78
N LEU A 85 -19.62 -17.26 1.59
CA LEU A 85 -20.58 -17.49 0.51
C LEU A 85 -21.71 -18.43 0.94
N ALA A 86 -21.36 -19.55 1.57
CA ALA A 86 -22.33 -20.52 2.09
C ALA A 86 -23.29 -19.87 3.09
N TYR A 87 -22.76 -19.17 4.11
CA TYR A 87 -23.60 -18.50 5.11
C TYR A 87 -24.49 -17.41 4.51
N ALA A 88 -24.00 -16.67 3.51
CA ALA A 88 -24.80 -15.66 2.82
C ALA A 88 -25.94 -16.29 2.01
N ARG A 89 -25.68 -17.40 1.31
CA ARG A 89 -26.71 -18.18 0.60
C ARG A 89 -27.84 -18.62 1.54
N PHE A 90 -27.49 -19.27 2.66
CA PHE A 90 -28.46 -19.68 3.68
C PHE A 90 -29.20 -18.50 4.31
N ALA A 91 -28.57 -17.32 4.42
CA ALA A 91 -29.24 -16.11 4.89
C ALA A 91 -30.28 -15.61 3.87
N LEU A 92 -29.95 -15.65 2.57
CA LEU A 92 -30.83 -15.22 1.47
C LEU A 92 -32.00 -16.18 1.25
N GLU A 93 -31.82 -17.49 1.44
CA GLU A 93 -32.93 -18.46 1.42
C GLU A 93 -33.99 -18.13 2.48
N LYS A 94 -33.54 -17.70 3.67
CA LYS A 94 -34.44 -17.34 4.78
C LYS A 94 -35.00 -15.92 4.65
N ASN A 95 -34.25 -15.00 4.06
CA ASN A 95 -34.66 -13.62 3.83
C ASN A 95 -34.05 -13.07 2.52
N PRO A 96 -34.77 -13.18 1.39
CA PRO A 96 -34.27 -12.71 0.08
C PRO A 96 -34.15 -11.19 -0.04
N ARG A 97 -34.66 -10.40 0.92
CA ARG A 97 -34.60 -8.93 0.91
C ARG A 97 -33.59 -8.39 1.93
N SER A 98 -32.62 -9.20 2.33
CA SER A 98 -31.58 -8.78 3.27
C SER A 98 -30.42 -8.07 2.58
N GLY A 99 -30.33 -6.74 2.74
CA GLY A 99 -29.16 -5.97 2.30
C GLY A 99 -27.85 -6.49 2.91
N ARG A 100 -27.88 -6.89 4.20
CA ARG A 100 -26.70 -7.43 4.88
C ARG A 100 -26.23 -8.77 4.32
N ALA A 101 -27.14 -9.65 3.93
CA ALA A 101 -26.79 -10.94 3.32
C ALA A 101 -26.16 -10.75 1.94
N TYR A 102 -26.71 -9.85 1.13
CA TYR A 102 -26.10 -9.44 -0.14
C TYR A 102 -24.71 -8.82 0.06
N TYR A 103 -24.54 -7.96 1.06
CA TYR A 103 -23.23 -7.40 1.40
C TYR A 103 -22.21 -8.49 1.75
N ILE A 104 -22.58 -9.48 2.57
CA ILE A 104 -21.66 -10.58 2.94
C ILE A 104 -21.26 -11.37 1.69
N ARG A 105 -22.22 -11.70 0.82
CA ARG A 105 -21.95 -12.42 -0.42
C ARG A 105 -21.07 -11.61 -1.37
N GLY A 106 -21.43 -10.36 -1.63
CA GLY A 106 -20.68 -9.45 -2.49
C GLY A 106 -19.24 -9.21 -1.98
N ARG A 107 -19.06 -9.03 -0.67
CA ARG A 107 -17.71 -8.91 -0.07
C ARG A 107 -16.90 -10.20 -0.14
N ALA A 108 -17.54 -11.36 -0.04
CA ALA A 108 -16.85 -12.64 -0.22
C ALA A 108 -16.41 -12.83 -1.69
N LEU A 109 -17.29 -12.50 -2.64
CA LEU A 109 -17.00 -12.52 -4.08
C LEU A 109 -15.89 -11.55 -4.46
N TYR A 110 -15.85 -10.36 -3.86
CA TYR A 110 -14.79 -9.38 -4.05
C TYR A 110 -13.40 -9.91 -3.65
N LYS A 111 -13.34 -10.79 -2.64
CA LYS A 111 -12.11 -11.43 -2.17
C LYS A 111 -11.73 -12.70 -2.95
N ALA A 112 -12.61 -13.20 -3.81
CA ALA A 112 -12.34 -14.42 -4.56
C ALA A 112 -11.41 -14.14 -5.74
N GLU A 113 -10.42 -14.99 -5.96
CA GLU A 113 -9.36 -14.81 -6.98
C GLU A 113 -9.87 -14.99 -8.43
N ASN A 114 -11.06 -15.55 -8.64
CA ASN A 114 -11.58 -15.96 -9.96
C ASN A 114 -12.43 -14.90 -10.66
N ASN A 115 -11.94 -13.66 -10.80
CA ASN A 115 -12.56 -12.61 -11.61
C ASN A 115 -14.09 -12.41 -11.37
N SER A 116 -14.57 -12.69 -10.15
CA SER A 116 -15.99 -12.61 -9.76
C SER A 116 -16.44 -11.18 -9.44
N LEU A 117 -15.74 -10.19 -10.00
CA LEU A 117 -15.88 -8.78 -9.65
C LEU A 117 -17.25 -8.23 -10.07
N GLU A 118 -17.77 -8.63 -11.24
CA GLU A 118 -19.11 -8.26 -11.70
C GLU A 118 -20.20 -8.78 -10.76
N LYS A 119 -20.09 -10.04 -10.31
CA LYS A 119 -21.03 -10.63 -9.35
C LYS A 119 -20.95 -9.90 -8.00
N ALA A 120 -19.74 -9.56 -7.56
CA ALA A 120 -19.51 -8.78 -6.35
C ALA A 120 -20.18 -7.40 -6.43
N ILE A 121 -19.95 -6.66 -7.52
CA ILE A 121 -20.58 -5.35 -7.77
C ILE A 121 -22.11 -5.48 -7.76
N ALA A 122 -22.67 -6.47 -8.46
CA ALA A 122 -24.12 -6.67 -8.52
C ALA A 122 -24.73 -6.92 -7.12
N ASP A 123 -24.08 -7.75 -6.30
CA ASP A 123 -24.50 -8.01 -4.93
C ASP A 123 -24.34 -6.80 -4.02
N LEU A 124 -23.26 -6.04 -4.16
CA LEU A 124 -23.00 -4.84 -3.37
C LEU A 124 -23.98 -3.70 -3.72
N GLU A 125 -24.26 -3.47 -5.00
CA GLU A 125 -25.31 -2.52 -5.42
C GLU A 125 -26.68 -2.97 -4.93
N LYS A 126 -26.97 -4.28 -4.98
CA LYS A 126 -28.21 -4.80 -4.41
C LYS A 126 -28.27 -4.57 -2.90
N ALA A 127 -27.17 -4.78 -2.18
CA ALA A 127 -27.07 -4.51 -0.75
C ALA A 127 -27.38 -3.05 -0.42
N VAL A 128 -26.74 -2.10 -1.12
CA VAL A 128 -26.95 -0.66 -0.93
C VAL A 128 -28.36 -0.22 -1.31
N SER A 129 -28.96 -0.83 -2.35
CA SER A 129 -30.34 -0.52 -2.73
C SER A 129 -31.37 -0.93 -1.66
N LEU A 130 -31.07 -2.00 -0.90
CA LEU A 130 -31.94 -2.52 0.16
C LEU A 130 -31.67 -1.84 1.50
N ASP A 131 -30.43 -1.48 1.76
CA ASP A 131 -29.99 -0.80 2.97
C ASP A 131 -28.87 0.21 2.65
N PRO A 132 -29.23 1.48 2.40
CA PRO A 132 -28.27 2.55 2.12
C PRO A 132 -27.31 2.84 3.29
N GLY A 133 -27.60 2.35 4.50
CA GLY A 133 -26.77 2.56 5.69
C GLY A 133 -25.52 1.68 5.75
N ILE A 134 -25.37 0.71 4.84
CA ILE A 134 -24.20 -0.17 4.79
C ILE A 134 -23.04 0.58 4.11
N SER A 135 -22.35 1.44 4.87
CA SER A 135 -21.23 2.24 4.37
C SER A 135 -20.13 1.37 3.75
N GLN A 136 -19.87 0.19 4.34
CA GLN A 136 -18.83 -0.73 3.86
C GLN A 136 -19.13 -1.31 2.47
N ALA A 137 -20.40 -1.39 2.08
CA ALA A 137 -20.75 -1.85 0.73
C ALA A 137 -20.41 -0.78 -0.31
N ASN A 138 -20.74 0.48 0.00
CA ASN A 138 -20.39 1.63 -0.83
C ASN A 138 -18.87 1.88 -0.88
N GLU A 139 -18.13 1.60 0.20
CA GLU A 139 -16.67 1.67 0.26
C GLU A 139 -16.03 0.70 -0.74
N ILE A 140 -16.41 -0.59 -0.71
CA ILE A 140 -15.92 -1.61 -1.66
C ILE A 140 -16.32 -1.25 -3.09
N LEU A 141 -17.54 -0.76 -3.32
CA LEU A 141 -17.96 -0.29 -4.64
C LEU A 141 -17.09 0.87 -5.13
N ALA A 142 -16.77 1.84 -4.27
CA ALA A 142 -15.92 2.97 -4.63
C ALA A 142 -14.52 2.53 -5.05
N GLU A 143 -13.89 1.66 -4.24
CA GLU A 143 -12.59 1.07 -4.56
C GLU A 143 -12.64 0.29 -5.89
N THR A 144 -13.67 -0.55 -6.05
CA THR A 144 -13.84 -1.38 -7.23
C THR A 144 -14.03 -0.56 -8.50
N TYR A 145 -14.88 0.47 -8.46
CA TYR A 145 -15.07 1.36 -9.61
C TYR A 145 -13.80 2.16 -9.90
N ALA A 146 -13.02 2.55 -8.88
CA ALA A 146 -11.77 3.26 -9.06
C ALA A 146 -10.72 2.40 -9.78
N THR A 147 -10.54 1.14 -9.38
CA THR A 147 -9.59 0.22 -10.03
C THR A 147 -9.97 -0.11 -11.47
N ARG A 148 -11.27 -0.09 -11.80
CA ARG A 148 -11.77 -0.25 -13.18
C ARG A 148 -11.67 1.03 -14.04
N GLY A 149 -11.22 2.15 -13.47
CA GLY A 149 -11.19 3.44 -14.16
C GLY A 149 -12.56 4.12 -14.30
N GLU A 150 -13.60 3.61 -13.63
CA GLU A 150 -14.95 4.18 -13.61
C GLU A 150 -15.05 5.31 -12.55
N SER A 151 -14.22 6.35 -12.70
CA SER A 151 -13.97 7.34 -11.64
C SER A 151 -15.23 8.05 -11.11
N GLU A 152 -16.20 8.40 -11.97
CA GLU A 152 -17.41 9.10 -11.50
C GLU A 152 -18.31 8.20 -10.65
N LYS A 153 -18.44 6.91 -11.01
CA LYS A 153 -19.17 5.94 -10.17
C LYS A 153 -18.46 5.70 -8.85
N ALA A 154 -17.12 5.71 -8.87
CA ALA A 154 -16.31 5.59 -7.67
C ALA A 154 -16.55 6.78 -6.70
N ILE A 155 -16.57 8.00 -7.23
CA ILE A 155 -16.86 9.22 -6.45
C ILE A 155 -18.29 9.20 -5.90
N GLU A 156 -19.27 8.76 -6.68
CA GLU A 156 -20.65 8.63 -6.24
C GLU A 156 -20.79 7.59 -5.12
N ALA A 157 -20.18 6.40 -5.28
CA ALA A 157 -20.16 5.36 -4.25
C ALA A 157 -19.47 5.85 -2.97
N ALA A 158 -18.32 6.52 -3.06
CA ALA A 158 -17.66 7.10 -1.89
C ALA A 158 -18.53 8.17 -1.21
N SER A 159 -19.24 9.00 -1.99
CA SER A 159 -20.19 9.98 -1.45
C SER A 159 -21.38 9.33 -0.76
N ARG A 160 -21.91 8.22 -1.29
CA ARG A 160 -22.92 7.39 -0.61
C ARG A 160 -22.39 6.82 0.70
N ALA A 161 -21.14 6.36 0.73
CA ALA A 161 -20.50 5.85 1.94
C ALA A 161 -20.40 6.96 3.03
N ILE A 162 -19.91 8.15 2.66
CA ILE A 162 -19.83 9.32 3.56
C ILE A 162 -21.22 9.68 4.09
N LYS A 163 -22.25 9.70 3.23
CA LYS A 163 -23.63 9.99 3.67
C LYS A 163 -24.14 8.97 4.70
N ALA A 164 -23.78 7.69 4.54
CA ALA A 164 -24.16 6.64 5.48
C ALA A 164 -23.41 6.73 6.82
N LYS A 165 -22.14 7.17 6.81
CA LYS A 165 -21.31 7.31 8.01
C LYS A 165 -20.45 8.58 7.97
N PRO A 166 -21.05 9.76 8.21
CA PRO A 166 -20.39 11.06 7.98
C PRO A 166 -19.28 11.39 8.96
N THR A 167 -19.15 10.64 10.05
CA THR A 167 -18.10 10.80 11.06
C THR A 167 -16.89 9.90 10.80
N ASP A 168 -16.88 9.11 9.72
CA ASP A 168 -15.78 8.23 9.39
C ASP A 168 -14.78 8.94 8.47
N ALA A 169 -13.67 9.39 9.05
CA ALA A 169 -12.63 10.12 8.35
C ALA A 169 -12.02 9.34 7.17
N ALA A 170 -11.95 8.01 7.26
CA ALA A 170 -11.39 7.16 6.22
C ALA A 170 -12.19 7.24 4.91
N LEU A 171 -13.50 7.50 4.99
CA LEU A 171 -14.35 7.64 3.80
C LEU A 171 -14.08 8.95 3.04
N TYR A 172 -13.72 10.02 3.74
CA TYR A 172 -13.27 11.26 3.11
C TYR A 172 -11.88 11.07 2.48
N GLU A 173 -10.96 10.37 3.15
CA GLU A 173 -9.65 10.03 2.58
C GLU A 173 -9.77 9.16 1.32
N LEU A 174 -10.69 8.20 1.31
CA LEU A 174 -11.00 7.37 0.13
C LEU A 174 -11.55 8.22 -1.02
N ARG A 175 -12.52 9.11 -0.75
CA ARG A 175 -13.04 9.98 -1.82
C ARG A 175 -11.97 10.95 -2.32
N ALA A 176 -11.13 11.47 -1.42
CA ALA A 176 -10.03 12.35 -1.77
C ALA A 176 -9.02 11.68 -2.71
N SER A 177 -8.65 10.42 -2.48
CA SER A 177 -7.72 9.70 -3.37
C SER A 177 -8.30 9.52 -4.78
N ILE A 178 -9.57 9.17 -4.87
CA ILE A 178 -10.27 9.00 -6.16
C ILE A 178 -10.38 10.35 -6.89
N LEU A 179 -10.74 11.42 -6.18
CA LEU A 179 -10.80 12.79 -6.72
C LEU A 179 -9.42 13.25 -7.22
N TRP A 180 -8.36 12.92 -6.48
CA TRP A 180 -6.99 13.28 -6.82
C TRP A 180 -6.53 12.68 -8.14
N GLU A 181 -6.71 11.37 -8.30
CA GLU A 181 -6.38 10.65 -9.54
C GLU A 181 -7.18 11.19 -10.73
N ARG A 182 -8.39 11.69 -10.48
CA ARG A 182 -9.22 12.32 -11.52
C ARG A 182 -8.82 13.77 -11.84
N GLY A 183 -7.85 14.34 -11.12
CA GLY A 183 -7.40 15.72 -11.28
C GLY A 183 -8.27 16.76 -10.55
N ARG A 184 -9.26 16.35 -9.76
CA ARG A 184 -10.15 17.21 -8.96
C ARG A 184 -9.48 17.56 -7.63
N LYS A 185 -8.30 18.18 -7.70
CA LYS A 185 -7.38 18.35 -6.57
C LYS A 185 -7.95 19.17 -5.42
N GLU A 186 -8.60 20.30 -5.69
CA GLU A 186 -9.15 21.15 -4.62
C GLU A 186 -10.28 20.46 -3.85
N GLU A 187 -11.10 19.64 -4.53
CA GLU A 187 -12.14 18.84 -3.86
C GLU A 187 -11.52 17.73 -3.00
N ALA A 188 -10.46 17.07 -3.49
CA ALA A 188 -9.70 16.12 -2.70
C ALA A 188 -9.08 16.76 -1.44
N LEU A 189 -8.50 17.96 -1.57
CA LEU A 189 -7.95 18.72 -0.43
C LEU A 189 -9.04 19.16 0.55
N ALA A 190 -10.24 19.48 0.08
CA ALA A 190 -11.38 19.76 0.94
C ALA A 190 -11.79 18.54 1.77
N ASP A 191 -11.85 17.35 1.15
CA ASP A 191 -12.14 16.09 1.84
C ASP A 191 -11.06 15.72 2.87
N LEU A 192 -9.79 15.91 2.54
CA LEU A 192 -8.70 15.74 3.49
C LEU A 192 -8.80 16.75 4.65
N GLY A 193 -9.29 17.95 4.39
CA GLY A 193 -9.64 18.94 5.40
C GLY A 193 -10.73 18.46 6.36
N GLU A 194 -11.77 17.80 5.86
CA GLU A 194 -12.79 17.17 6.70
C GLU A 194 -12.23 15.97 7.48
N SER A 195 -11.39 15.13 6.86
CA SER A 195 -10.69 14.05 7.58
C SER A 195 -9.89 14.60 8.77
N VAL A 196 -9.11 15.67 8.58
CA VAL A 196 -8.36 16.33 9.67
C VAL A 196 -9.26 16.84 10.79
N LYS A 197 -10.48 17.31 10.49
CA LYS A 197 -11.43 17.74 11.55
C LYS A 197 -11.98 16.56 12.34
N LEU A 198 -12.25 15.45 11.66
CA LEU A 198 -12.81 14.23 12.25
C LEU A 198 -11.76 13.43 13.03
N ARG A 199 -10.50 13.46 12.59
CA ARG A 199 -9.37 12.83 13.26
C ARG A 199 -8.76 13.80 14.26
N HIS A 200 -8.78 13.44 15.53
CA HIS A 200 -8.09 14.20 16.57
C HIS A 200 -6.65 13.70 16.82
N ASP A 201 -6.10 12.91 15.88
CA ASP A 201 -4.75 12.35 15.92
C ASP A 201 -3.85 12.98 14.83
N PHE A 202 -2.58 12.59 14.81
CA PHE A 202 -1.60 13.08 13.83
C PHE A 202 -1.89 12.58 12.41
N ARG A 203 -2.65 11.48 12.24
CA ARG A 203 -2.79 10.76 10.97
C ARG A 203 -3.53 11.58 9.92
N GLY A 204 -4.52 12.38 10.34
CA GLY A 204 -5.21 13.28 9.43
C GLY A 204 -4.26 14.33 8.83
N TYR A 205 -3.42 14.95 9.67
CA TYR A 205 -2.41 15.92 9.22
C TYR A 205 -1.38 15.25 8.31
N LEU A 206 -0.89 14.07 8.68
CA LEU A 206 0.03 13.30 7.86
C LEU A 206 -0.56 12.95 6.48
N ALA A 207 -1.81 12.50 6.44
CA ALA A 207 -2.49 12.20 5.19
C ALA A 207 -2.53 13.44 4.29
N ARG A 208 -3.02 14.59 4.81
CA ARG A 208 -3.12 15.82 4.03
C ARG A 208 -1.76 16.40 3.62
N ALA A 209 -0.74 16.30 4.47
CA ALA A 209 0.62 16.74 4.17
C ALA A 209 1.18 16.04 2.92
N LYS A 210 0.97 14.73 2.77
CA LYS A 210 1.41 13.97 1.60
C LYS A 210 0.78 14.46 0.29
N TYR A 211 -0.49 14.88 0.34
CA TYR A 211 -1.16 15.48 -0.82
C TYR A 211 -0.65 16.89 -1.11
N PHE A 212 -0.39 17.72 -0.09
CA PHE A 212 0.24 19.02 -0.31
C PHE A 212 1.65 18.89 -0.89
N GLU A 213 2.43 17.91 -0.44
CA GLU A 213 3.76 17.64 -0.98
C GLU A 213 3.70 17.24 -2.46
N SER A 214 2.81 16.30 -2.82
CA SER A 214 2.68 15.83 -4.20
C SER A 214 2.14 16.89 -5.16
N ASP A 215 1.38 17.87 -4.66
CA ASP A 215 0.95 19.05 -5.42
C ASP A 215 2.02 20.15 -5.51
N GLY A 216 3.11 20.03 -4.75
CA GLY A 216 4.15 21.05 -4.66
C GLY A 216 3.81 22.23 -3.75
N ARG A 217 2.70 22.17 -2.98
CA ARG A 217 2.32 23.16 -1.97
C ARG A 217 3.13 22.94 -0.67
N ARG A 218 4.46 23.05 -0.78
CA ARG A 218 5.43 22.67 0.26
C ARG A 218 5.23 23.38 1.59
N ASP A 219 4.92 24.67 1.59
CA ASP A 219 4.67 25.42 2.83
C ASP A 219 3.50 24.82 3.64
N LEU A 220 2.45 24.35 2.96
CA LEU A 220 1.31 23.69 3.61
C LEU A 220 1.67 22.27 4.06
N ALA A 221 2.45 21.54 3.26
CA ALA A 221 2.96 20.23 3.66
C ALA A 221 3.81 20.32 4.93
N ILE A 222 4.76 21.26 4.99
CA ILE A 222 5.60 21.52 6.16
C ILE A 222 4.75 21.86 7.38
N LYS A 223 3.70 22.68 7.22
CA LYS A 223 2.80 23.04 8.32
C LYS A 223 2.06 21.82 8.87
N ASP A 224 1.52 20.96 8.01
CA ASP A 224 0.81 19.75 8.43
C ASP A 224 1.77 18.70 9.01
N TYR A 225 2.95 18.48 8.41
CA TYR A 225 3.98 17.61 8.99
C TYR A 225 4.42 18.10 10.39
N THR A 226 4.57 19.41 10.57
CA THR A 226 4.90 19.99 11.89
C THR A 226 3.81 19.70 12.90
N THR A 227 2.54 19.93 12.53
CA THR A 227 1.41 19.64 13.42
C THR A 227 1.31 18.14 13.73
N ALA A 228 1.58 17.26 12.76
CA ALA A 228 1.62 15.82 12.97
C ALA A 228 2.71 15.44 13.99
N LEU A 229 3.93 15.98 13.84
CA LEU A 229 5.05 15.72 14.75
C LEU A 229 4.82 16.23 16.19
N GLU A 230 4.11 17.36 16.35
CA GLU A 230 3.72 17.88 17.65
C GLU A 230 2.68 16.99 18.36
N ARG A 231 1.83 16.29 17.59
CA ARG A 231 0.80 15.37 18.10
C ARG A 231 1.36 13.97 18.34
N GLU A 232 2.38 13.57 17.59
CA GLU A 232 3.11 12.31 17.71
C GLU A 232 4.02 12.32 18.95
N LYS A 233 3.51 11.77 20.06
CA LYS A 233 4.23 11.79 21.35
C LYS A 233 5.35 10.77 21.45
N THR A 234 5.23 9.66 20.72
CA THR A 234 6.20 8.55 20.75
C THR A 234 7.14 8.66 19.56
N PHE A 235 8.42 8.39 19.78
CA PHE A 235 9.34 8.19 18.68
C PHE A 235 9.24 6.74 18.21
N ASP A 236 8.73 6.53 17.01
CA ASP A 236 8.69 5.24 16.31
C ASP A 236 9.08 5.42 14.85
N LEU A 237 9.04 4.33 14.07
CA LEU A 237 9.31 4.37 12.63
C LEU A 237 8.39 5.36 11.90
N GLY A 238 7.14 5.51 12.34
CA GLY A 238 6.20 6.49 11.77
C GLY A 238 6.69 7.92 11.95
N LYS A 239 7.13 8.29 13.16
CA LYS A 239 7.71 9.61 13.43
C LYS A 239 8.95 9.89 12.58
N ALA A 240 9.82 8.89 12.42
CA ALA A 240 11.01 9.01 11.59
C ALA A 240 10.65 9.29 10.12
N GLU A 241 9.66 8.59 9.56
CA GLU A 241 9.17 8.86 8.20
C GLU A 241 8.59 10.27 8.04
N ILE A 242 7.88 10.79 9.05
CA ILE A 242 7.37 12.16 9.02
C ILE A 242 8.52 13.19 9.04
N LEU A 243 9.55 12.97 9.86
CA LEU A 243 10.75 13.81 9.90
C LEU A 243 11.49 13.80 8.55
N LYS A 244 11.70 12.62 7.94
CA LYS A 244 12.33 12.50 6.62
C LYS A 244 11.51 13.22 5.54
N ALA A 245 10.18 13.08 5.53
CA ALA A 245 9.31 13.76 4.59
C ALA A 245 9.34 15.28 4.74
N ARG A 246 9.34 15.79 5.99
CA ARG A 246 9.47 17.24 6.24
C ARG A 246 10.85 17.76 5.87
N ALA A 247 11.92 17.00 6.16
CA ALA A 247 13.28 17.32 5.74
C ALA A 247 13.40 17.41 4.20
N ALA A 248 12.77 16.50 3.46
CA ALA A 248 12.71 16.57 2.00
C ALA A 248 12.01 17.83 1.49
N CYS A 249 10.95 18.28 2.18
CA CYS A 249 10.30 19.56 1.87
C CYS A 249 11.23 20.75 2.16
N TYR A 250 11.90 20.76 3.31
CA TYR A 250 12.89 21.80 3.65
C TYR A 250 14.04 21.85 2.66
N SER A 251 14.59 20.69 2.27
CA SER A 251 15.66 20.58 1.28
C SER A 251 15.30 21.22 -0.05
N ARG A 252 14.09 20.94 -0.57
CA ARG A 252 13.57 21.53 -1.82
C ARG A 252 13.36 23.05 -1.75
N ASP A 253 13.16 23.58 -0.55
CA ASP A 253 13.07 25.03 -0.29
C ASP A 253 14.43 25.67 0.05
N ASN A 254 15.54 24.93 -0.07
CA ASN A 254 16.89 25.34 0.35
C ASN A 254 17.02 25.67 1.85
N LYS A 255 16.12 25.15 2.68
CA LYS A 255 16.12 25.25 4.15
C LYS A 255 16.99 24.13 4.74
N HIS A 256 18.25 24.05 4.32
CA HIS A 256 19.15 22.92 4.60
C HIS A 256 19.40 22.70 6.11
N GLN A 257 19.49 23.77 6.90
CA GLN A 257 19.67 23.64 8.35
C GLN A 257 18.48 22.98 9.03
N GLN A 258 17.25 23.32 8.62
CA GLN A 258 16.04 22.67 9.14
C GLN A 258 15.95 21.20 8.71
N ALA A 259 16.33 20.89 7.47
CA ALA A 259 16.40 19.50 6.99
C ALA A 259 17.41 18.68 7.81
N ILE A 260 18.60 19.21 8.08
CA ILE A 260 19.62 18.58 8.92
C ILE A 260 19.12 18.38 10.35
N ALA A 261 18.37 19.34 10.91
CA ALA A 261 17.82 19.22 12.26
C ALA A 261 16.81 18.06 12.36
N ASP A 262 15.93 17.93 11.37
CA ASP A 262 14.96 16.82 11.31
C ASP A 262 15.67 15.47 11.14
N LEU A 263 16.63 15.37 10.23
CA LEU A 263 17.38 14.13 9.96
C LEU A 263 18.31 13.74 11.12
N SER A 264 18.84 14.72 11.85
CA SER A 264 19.63 14.48 13.06
C SER A 264 18.80 13.80 14.15
N GLN A 265 17.55 14.22 14.33
CA GLN A 265 16.64 13.52 15.25
C GLN A 265 16.42 12.06 14.82
N VAL A 266 16.31 11.79 13.52
CA VAL A 266 16.13 10.41 13.04
C VAL A 266 17.33 9.53 13.41
N VAL A 267 18.55 9.95 13.06
CA VAL A 267 19.74 9.13 13.30
C VAL A 267 20.16 9.04 14.77
N GLU A 268 19.75 10.00 15.61
CA GLU A 268 19.92 9.93 17.07
C GLU A 268 19.06 8.82 17.70
N HIS A 269 17.87 8.57 17.14
CA HIS A 269 16.93 7.57 17.66
C HIS A 269 17.00 6.22 16.92
N ILE A 270 17.36 6.23 15.64
CA ILE A 270 17.47 5.05 14.77
C ILE A 270 18.86 5.06 14.14
N SER A 271 19.81 4.36 14.79
CA SER A 271 21.21 4.31 14.36
C SER A 271 21.48 3.43 13.13
N GLU A 272 20.45 2.75 12.63
CA GLU A 272 20.47 1.83 11.48
C GLU A 272 19.54 2.29 10.33
N ASP A 273 19.22 3.59 10.26
CA ASP A 273 18.49 4.19 9.12
C ASP A 273 19.50 4.76 8.11
N ASP A 274 19.91 3.95 7.12
CA ASP A 274 20.89 4.36 6.11
C ASP A 274 20.38 5.52 5.23
N ASP A 275 19.08 5.57 4.95
CA ASP A 275 18.45 6.65 4.22
C ASP A 275 18.57 7.98 4.98
N ALA A 276 18.33 7.99 6.30
CA ALA A 276 18.46 9.20 7.11
C ALA A 276 19.89 9.73 7.12
N PHE A 277 20.89 8.85 7.23
CA PHE A 277 22.31 9.23 7.12
C PHE A 277 22.61 9.80 5.73
N ARG A 278 22.24 9.11 4.65
CA ARG A 278 22.48 9.59 3.29
C ARG A 278 21.82 10.95 3.04
N LEU A 279 20.53 11.09 3.38
CA LEU A 279 19.80 12.35 3.22
C LEU A 279 20.47 13.48 4.02
N ARG A 280 20.97 13.23 5.23
CA ARG A 280 21.66 14.27 6.02
C ARG A 280 23.00 14.64 5.41
N GLY A 281 23.73 13.65 4.90
CA GLY A 281 24.96 13.85 4.13
C GLY A 281 24.75 14.71 2.88
N GLU A 282 23.64 14.51 2.15
CA GLU A 282 23.27 15.36 1.01
C GLU A 282 23.07 16.83 1.42
N GLU A 283 22.43 17.08 2.56
CA GLU A 283 22.23 18.44 3.06
C GLU A 283 23.54 19.09 3.52
N TYR A 284 24.44 18.33 4.17
CA TYR A 284 25.79 18.81 4.48
C TYR A 284 26.59 19.13 3.21
N PHE A 285 26.48 18.30 2.17
CA PHE A 285 27.12 18.53 0.88
C PHE A 285 26.63 19.83 0.23
N LYS A 286 25.31 20.10 0.26
CA LYS A 286 24.72 21.36 -0.25
C LYS A 286 25.23 22.59 0.52
N LEU A 287 25.50 22.45 1.83
CA LEU A 287 26.15 23.47 2.66
C LEU A 287 27.68 23.53 2.50
N LYS A 288 28.27 22.69 1.64
CA LYS A 288 29.71 22.54 1.42
C LYS A 288 30.49 22.04 2.66
N ASP A 289 29.80 21.45 3.62
CA ASP A 289 30.43 20.72 4.73
C ASP A 289 30.74 19.29 4.27
N TYR A 290 31.72 19.18 3.38
CA TYR A 290 32.03 17.93 2.70
C TYR A 290 32.57 16.86 3.66
N HIS A 291 33.24 17.25 4.74
CA HIS A 291 33.72 16.30 5.75
C HIS A 291 32.56 15.61 6.49
N ARG A 292 31.54 16.37 6.92
CA ARG A 292 30.36 15.75 7.54
C ARG A 292 29.55 14.94 6.54
N ALA A 293 29.46 15.41 5.29
CA ALA A 293 28.82 14.65 4.22
C ALA A 293 29.49 13.28 4.02
N VAL A 294 30.83 13.23 3.91
CA VAL A 294 31.59 11.98 3.81
C VAL A 294 31.34 11.05 5.00
N SER A 295 31.30 11.60 6.22
CA SER A 295 31.03 10.81 7.43
C SER A 295 29.65 10.15 7.38
N ASP A 296 28.62 10.91 7.02
CA ASP A 296 27.25 10.41 6.95
C ASP A 296 27.07 9.40 5.80
N PHE A 297 27.62 9.67 4.62
CA PHE A 297 27.58 8.70 3.53
C PHE A 297 28.32 7.42 3.88
N THR A 298 29.45 7.51 4.58
CA THR A 298 30.19 6.32 5.07
C THR A 298 29.32 5.49 5.99
N ARG A 299 28.62 6.13 6.93
CA ARG A 299 27.72 5.42 7.83
C ARG A 299 26.56 4.75 7.09
N ALA A 300 25.97 5.39 6.08
CA ALA A 300 24.95 4.79 5.23
C ALA A 300 25.47 3.55 4.48
N ILE A 301 26.68 3.61 3.93
CA ILE A 301 27.35 2.49 3.24
C ILE A 301 27.60 1.32 4.20
N GLU A 302 28.03 1.59 5.43
CA GLU A 302 28.29 0.56 6.46
C GLU A 302 27.02 -0.18 6.89
N ILE A 303 25.88 0.51 6.96
CA ILE A 303 24.59 -0.07 7.37
C ILE A 303 24.06 -0.99 6.26
N SER A 304 24.07 -0.51 5.01
CA SER A 304 23.44 -1.19 3.87
C SER A 304 24.41 -1.36 2.68
N PRO A 305 25.51 -2.15 2.83
CA PRO A 305 26.58 -2.21 1.83
C PRO A 305 26.11 -2.71 0.45
N ASP A 306 25.17 -3.66 0.41
CA ASP A 306 24.63 -4.22 -0.83
C ASP A 306 23.66 -3.28 -1.57
N TYR A 307 23.21 -2.21 -0.91
CA TYR A 307 22.31 -1.19 -1.45
C TYR A 307 22.93 0.22 -1.42
N ALA A 308 24.26 0.27 -1.28
CA ALA A 308 25.00 1.50 -1.01
C ALA A 308 25.32 2.34 -2.25
N ARG A 309 24.91 1.94 -3.46
CA ARG A 309 25.24 2.63 -4.72
C ARG A 309 25.05 4.15 -4.64
N ALA A 310 23.87 4.62 -4.22
CA ALA A 310 23.60 6.06 -4.14
C ALA A 310 24.55 6.75 -3.14
N SER A 311 24.74 6.16 -1.96
CA SER A 311 25.67 6.66 -0.95
C SER A 311 27.13 6.67 -1.42
N LEU A 312 27.56 5.68 -2.22
CA LEU A 312 28.89 5.63 -2.85
C LEU A 312 29.07 6.75 -3.87
N GLU A 313 28.08 6.94 -4.75
CA GLU A 313 28.10 8.06 -5.71
C GLU A 313 28.15 9.41 -4.98
N ASP A 314 27.36 9.58 -3.92
CA ASP A 314 27.29 10.80 -3.14
C ASP A 314 28.61 11.07 -2.38
N ARG A 315 29.20 10.03 -1.77
CA ARG A 315 30.51 10.11 -1.10
C ARG A 315 31.64 10.39 -2.08
N GLY A 316 31.62 9.76 -3.26
CA GLY A 316 32.58 10.05 -4.33
C GLY A 316 32.52 11.50 -4.81
N ARG A 317 31.31 12.08 -4.92
CA ARG A 317 31.15 13.51 -5.22
C ARG A 317 31.71 14.39 -4.09
N ALA A 318 31.51 14.02 -2.83
CA ALA A 318 32.07 14.73 -1.68
C ALA A 318 33.62 14.66 -1.65
N TYR A 319 34.21 13.49 -1.92
CA TYR A 319 35.65 13.33 -2.04
C TYR A 319 36.26 14.18 -3.16
N ARG A 320 35.63 14.24 -4.34
CA ARG A 320 36.08 15.16 -5.41
C ARG A 320 36.07 16.61 -4.96
N ALA A 321 35.05 17.04 -4.22
CA ALA A 321 34.95 18.39 -3.71
C ALA A 321 36.04 18.72 -2.66
N LEU A 322 36.53 17.71 -1.94
CA LEU A 322 37.68 17.79 -1.03
C LEU A 322 39.05 17.69 -1.74
N GLY A 323 39.07 17.33 -3.03
CA GLY A 323 40.30 17.07 -3.78
C GLY A 323 40.86 15.65 -3.62
N GLU A 324 40.13 14.76 -2.95
CA GLU A 324 40.50 13.36 -2.69
C GLU A 324 40.12 12.46 -3.89
N ASN A 325 40.71 12.75 -5.05
CA ASN A 325 40.31 12.15 -6.32
C ASN A 325 40.46 10.61 -6.37
N GLU A 326 41.47 10.05 -5.70
CA GLU A 326 41.68 8.60 -5.67
C GLU A 326 40.54 7.87 -4.94
N LEU A 327 40.10 8.41 -3.80
CA LEU A 327 38.97 7.87 -3.04
C LEU A 327 37.67 8.04 -3.81
N ALA A 328 37.50 9.15 -4.51
CA ALA A 328 36.34 9.36 -5.36
C ALA A 328 36.24 8.35 -6.52
N GLU A 329 37.34 8.10 -7.24
CA GLU A 329 37.33 7.13 -8.34
C GLU A 329 37.09 5.70 -7.83
N LYS A 330 37.60 5.38 -6.62
CA LYS A 330 37.31 4.10 -5.97
C LYS A 330 35.81 3.93 -5.68
N ASP A 331 35.19 4.90 -5.03
CA ASP A 331 33.75 4.84 -4.71
C ASP A 331 32.88 4.76 -5.98
N LEU A 332 33.24 5.51 -7.03
CA LEU A 332 32.52 5.48 -8.30
C LEU A 332 32.72 4.18 -9.09
N ALA A 333 33.88 3.54 -8.99
CA ALA A 333 34.08 2.20 -9.54
C ALA A 333 33.21 1.17 -8.81
N GLU A 334 33.19 1.21 -7.47
CA GLU A 334 32.37 0.31 -6.66
C GLU A 334 30.87 0.50 -6.92
N ALA A 335 30.40 1.75 -7.08
CA ALA A 335 29.01 2.04 -7.44
C ALA A 335 28.61 1.43 -8.80
N ARG A 336 29.50 1.45 -9.80
CA ARG A 336 29.28 0.82 -11.12
C ARG A 336 29.23 -0.70 -11.03
N ASP A 337 30.09 -1.30 -10.19
CA ASP A 337 30.08 -2.74 -9.97
C ASP A 337 28.76 -3.20 -9.31
N GLN A 338 28.19 -2.41 -8.39
CA GLN A 338 26.88 -2.69 -7.82
C GLN A 338 25.75 -2.59 -8.87
N GLU A 339 25.82 -1.60 -9.78
CA GLU A 339 24.87 -1.47 -10.89
C GLU A 339 24.88 -2.70 -11.80
N GLY A 340 26.06 -3.21 -12.16
CA GLY A 340 26.21 -4.44 -12.95
C GLY A 340 25.57 -5.66 -12.27
N LYS A 341 25.82 -5.85 -10.97
CA LYS A 341 25.25 -6.97 -10.18
C LYS A 341 23.73 -6.89 -10.03
N GLN A 342 23.17 -5.68 -9.96
CA GLN A 342 21.71 -5.51 -9.90
C GLN A 342 21.04 -5.76 -11.26
N ALA A 343 21.70 -5.40 -12.36
CA ALA A 343 21.21 -5.66 -13.71
C ALA A 343 21.26 -7.15 -14.10
N GLU A 344 22.17 -7.94 -13.51
CA GLU A 344 22.30 -9.37 -13.74
C GLU A 344 21.28 -10.24 -12.98
N LYS A 345 20.54 -9.68 -12.01
CA LYS A 345 19.42 -10.40 -11.39
C LYS A 345 18.32 -10.57 -12.45
N PRO A 346 17.91 -11.81 -12.80
CA PRO A 346 16.92 -12.02 -13.83
C PRO A 346 15.63 -11.30 -13.44
N VAL A 347 15.29 -10.26 -14.21
CA VAL A 347 13.94 -9.74 -14.28
C VAL A 347 13.11 -10.94 -14.70
N PHE A 348 12.26 -11.46 -13.80
CA PHE A 348 11.27 -12.45 -14.18
C PHE A 348 10.41 -11.80 -15.26
N GLU A 349 10.73 -12.08 -16.52
CA GLU A 349 9.91 -11.73 -17.66
C GLU A 349 8.56 -12.41 -17.44
N ILE A 350 7.58 -11.61 -17.02
CA ILE A 350 6.18 -11.98 -17.17
C ILE A 350 5.96 -12.03 -18.68
N LYS A 351 6.08 -13.24 -19.24
CA LYS A 351 5.74 -13.52 -20.63
C LYS A 351 4.31 -13.02 -20.84
N LYS A 352 4.19 -12.13 -21.84
CA LYS A 352 2.94 -11.49 -22.28
C LYS A 352 1.86 -12.48 -22.67
#